data_AF-A0A1D2TQD2-F1
#
_entry.id   AF-A0A1D2TQD2-F1
#
_cell.length_a   1.000
_cell.length_b   1.000
_cell.length_c   1.000
_cell.angle_alpha   90.00
_cell.angle_beta   90.00
_cell.angle_gamma   90.00
#
_symmetry.space_group_name_H-M   'P 1'
#
loop_
_entity.id
_entity.type
_entity.pdbx_description
1 polymer ?
#
loop_
_entity_poly.entity_id
_entity_poly.type
_entity_poly.pdbx_seq_one_letter_code
_entity_poly.pdbx_strand_id
1 'polypeptide(L)'
;NIQAQLIDELSTLMSVQISSKPTGGVIIRSAEGLLLAGEGRAATLSYNRTATTKGYIAVEPESGSGYPQPIQIKGGEIRGLMDLRDTRLPAMVEQLGEFISRGVEQINAAHNKSTSSPPPKVLNGRDTGLDLPTAVDGFTGKTTIAILDKDGLVQSTVDIDFDAGTMSPGGAFTPANFLASLNTAMGGAATASFSNGALSIAGVGDNRIAIDEGTSMKAGRAFSHFFGLNDMIRSSGMLSYETGLKGTDPHGFTAGDTISFSLAQADGKPIRDVTVTVPAGADMNDLLAALNDPATGVGQHGQFTLDAKGGLSFSGNPPQNATLSVTQDLTSRGAGGPSMSQLFGLGAVERAGRSGRLSVDAAISQDPMRLSLGTLDLTVAAGKPAVTAGDGRGARLLAAAGDVTTNFAAAGALGPVTMTLTRYAAEFGGSIGRQAQEAETRAKAAEAVNAEANARRQAVEGVNVDEELVRLTTYQQAFNASARMIQAARELFDVLNNMI
;
A
#
# COMPACT_ATOMS: atom_id res chain seq x y z
N ASN A 1 20.55 -29.83 -31.67
CA ASN A 1 19.71 -28.79 -32.30
C ASN A 1 19.62 -27.59 -31.34
N ILE A 2 20.61 -26.69 -31.40
CA ILE A 2 20.78 -25.59 -30.41
C ILE A 2 19.64 -24.57 -30.51
N GLN A 3 19.15 -24.29 -31.72
CA GLN A 3 18.03 -23.37 -31.94
C GLN A 3 16.77 -23.81 -31.20
N ALA A 4 16.41 -25.10 -31.28
CA ALA A 4 15.26 -25.63 -30.56
C ALA A 4 15.41 -25.53 -29.03
N GLN A 5 16.61 -25.80 -28.50
CA GLN A 5 16.89 -25.66 -27.07
C GLN A 5 16.74 -24.22 -26.57
N LEU A 6 17.25 -23.24 -27.32
CA LEU A 6 17.11 -21.82 -26.97
C LEU A 6 15.65 -21.33 -27.06
N ILE A 7 14.87 -21.88 -28.00
CA ILE A 7 13.44 -21.58 -28.11
C ILE A 7 12.67 -22.18 -26.93
N ASP A 8 13.00 -23.40 -26.53
CA ASP A 8 12.43 -24.04 -25.34
C ASP A 8 12.74 -23.21 -24.08
N GLU A 9 14.00 -22.80 -23.89
CA GLU A 9 14.41 -21.95 -22.78
C GLU A 9 13.66 -20.60 -22.79
N LEU A 10 13.59 -19.92 -23.93
CA LEU A 10 12.83 -18.68 -24.06
C LEU A 10 11.34 -18.87 -23.71
N SER A 11 10.77 -20.01 -24.10
CA SER A 11 9.36 -20.34 -23.82
C SER A 11 9.10 -20.63 -22.34
N THR A 12 10.12 -21.01 -21.56
CA THR A 12 10.01 -21.09 -20.09
C THR A 12 9.99 -19.71 -19.43
N LEU A 13 10.69 -18.74 -20.02
CA LEU A 13 10.80 -17.39 -19.48
C LEU A 13 9.58 -16.52 -19.82
N MET A 14 9.11 -16.58 -21.07
CA MET A 14 7.97 -15.80 -21.55
C MET A 14 7.18 -16.49 -22.66
N SER A 15 5.89 -16.15 -22.76
CA SER A 15 5.07 -16.58 -23.88
C SER A 15 5.55 -15.97 -25.21
N VAL A 16 5.86 -16.83 -26.18
CA VAL A 16 6.25 -16.45 -27.54
C VAL A 16 5.45 -17.21 -28.59
N GLN A 17 5.28 -16.60 -29.76
CA GLN A 17 4.71 -17.24 -30.94
C GLN A 17 5.83 -17.57 -31.91
N ILE A 18 5.93 -18.83 -32.31
CA ILE A 18 7.01 -19.33 -33.17
C ILE A 18 6.40 -19.74 -34.51
N SER A 19 6.97 -19.25 -35.61
CA SER A 19 6.62 -19.70 -36.96
C SER A 19 7.87 -20.10 -37.75
N SER A 20 7.78 -21.20 -38.50
CA SER A 20 8.87 -21.69 -39.34
C SER A 20 8.96 -20.90 -40.65
N LYS A 21 10.17 -20.64 -41.13
CA LYS A 21 10.39 -20.03 -42.45
C LYS A 21 10.46 -21.10 -43.54
N PRO A 22 9.92 -20.84 -44.74
CA PRO A 22 10.07 -21.73 -45.90
C PRO A 22 11.53 -21.98 -46.30
N THR A 23 12.40 -21.00 -46.03
CA THR A 23 13.84 -21.03 -46.36
C THR A 23 14.72 -21.60 -45.23
N GLY A 24 14.12 -22.12 -44.16
CA GLY A 24 14.81 -22.59 -42.96
C GLY A 24 14.94 -21.53 -41.86
N GLY A 25 14.92 -21.96 -40.61
CA GLY A 25 14.92 -21.11 -39.41
C GLY A 25 13.51 -20.72 -38.92
N VAL A 26 13.45 -19.91 -37.87
CA VAL A 26 12.20 -19.49 -37.21
C VAL A 26 12.05 -17.97 -37.13
N ILE A 27 10.81 -17.52 -37.00
CA ILE A 27 10.42 -16.18 -36.57
C ILE A 27 9.77 -16.32 -35.21
N ILE A 28 10.20 -15.50 -34.27
CA ILE A 28 9.68 -15.44 -32.90
C ILE A 28 9.01 -14.07 -32.72
N ARG A 29 7.76 -14.10 -32.28
CA ARG A 29 6.96 -12.89 -32.00
C ARG A 29 6.44 -12.89 -30.56
N SER A 30 6.15 -11.70 -30.04
CA SER A 30 5.39 -11.55 -28.79
C SER A 30 3.93 -12.02 -28.99
N ALA A 31 3.16 -12.08 -27.91
CA ALA A 31 1.74 -12.44 -27.98
C ALA A 31 0.90 -11.45 -28.83
N GLU A 32 1.36 -10.21 -28.96
CA GLU A 32 0.78 -9.12 -29.77
C GLU A 32 1.28 -9.13 -31.22
N GLY A 33 2.21 -10.03 -31.56
CA GLY A 33 2.78 -10.14 -32.91
C GLY A 33 4.00 -9.27 -33.16
N LEU A 34 4.56 -8.58 -32.15
CA LEU A 34 5.80 -7.82 -32.30
C LEU A 34 6.98 -8.76 -32.55
N LEU A 35 7.86 -8.42 -33.48
CA LEU A 35 9.01 -9.25 -33.84
C LEU A 35 10.04 -9.23 -32.72
N LEU A 36 10.33 -10.40 -32.15
CA LEU A 36 11.35 -10.57 -31.10
C LEU A 36 12.66 -11.11 -31.67
N ALA A 37 12.59 -12.09 -32.57
CA ALA A 37 13.76 -12.61 -33.26
C ALA A 37 13.39 -13.19 -34.63
N GLY A 38 14.25 -12.98 -35.62
CA GLY A 38 14.04 -13.44 -36.98
C GLY A 38 14.54 -12.42 -38.00
N GLU A 39 14.71 -12.88 -39.25
CA GLU A 39 15.15 -12.00 -40.36
C GLU A 39 16.54 -11.39 -40.15
N GLY A 40 17.42 -12.15 -39.47
CA GLY A 40 18.79 -11.74 -39.16
C GLY A 40 18.88 -10.76 -37.98
N ARG A 41 17.79 -10.56 -37.23
CA ARG A 41 17.64 -9.52 -36.21
C ARG A 41 17.06 -10.08 -34.92
N ALA A 42 17.35 -9.41 -33.81
CA ALA A 42 16.79 -9.68 -32.49
C ALA A 42 16.44 -8.36 -31.81
N ALA A 43 15.24 -8.27 -31.24
CA ALA A 43 14.81 -7.12 -30.47
C ALA A 43 15.35 -7.20 -29.04
N THR A 44 15.53 -6.03 -28.40
CA THR A 44 15.88 -5.95 -26.99
C THR A 44 14.64 -5.67 -26.17
N LEU A 45 14.48 -6.37 -25.05
CA LEU A 45 13.43 -6.09 -24.08
C LEU A 45 13.94 -5.10 -23.04
N SER A 46 13.18 -4.05 -22.80
CA SER A 46 13.41 -3.09 -21.72
C SER A 46 12.36 -3.27 -20.63
N TYR A 47 12.80 -3.35 -19.37
CA TYR A 47 11.91 -3.30 -18.22
C TYR A 47 11.82 -1.86 -17.73
N ASN A 48 10.63 -1.27 -17.89
CA ASN A 48 10.36 0.12 -17.57
C ASN A 48 9.54 0.18 -16.28
N ARG A 49 10.04 0.92 -15.30
CA ARG A 49 9.31 1.20 -14.05
C ARG A 49 9.52 2.65 -13.65
N THR A 50 8.52 3.22 -12.97
CA THR A 50 8.73 4.42 -12.17
C THR A 50 8.86 4.03 -10.69
N ALA A 51 9.14 5.00 -9.82
CA ALA A 51 9.18 4.74 -8.38
C ALA A 51 7.82 4.32 -7.81
N THR A 52 6.72 4.62 -8.52
CA THR A 52 5.37 4.54 -7.95
C THR A 52 4.36 3.75 -8.80
N THR A 53 4.64 3.44 -10.07
CA THR A 53 3.79 2.59 -10.92
C THR A 53 4.30 1.16 -11.02
N LYS A 54 3.39 0.22 -11.33
CA LYS A 54 3.75 -1.16 -11.71
C LYS A 54 4.66 -1.10 -12.94
N GLY A 55 5.74 -1.89 -12.93
CA GLY A 55 6.62 -1.93 -14.08
C GLY A 55 6.04 -2.74 -15.23
N TYR A 56 6.39 -2.37 -16.46
CA TYR A 56 6.00 -3.07 -17.67
C TYR A 56 7.23 -3.43 -18.51
N ILE A 57 7.06 -4.42 -19.39
CA ILE A 57 8.10 -4.80 -20.35
C ILE A 57 7.74 -4.20 -21.70
N ALA A 58 8.72 -3.63 -22.37
CA ALA A 58 8.59 -3.10 -23.71
C ALA A 58 9.62 -3.74 -24.64
N VAL A 59 9.27 -3.77 -25.92
CA VAL A 59 10.18 -4.12 -27.01
C VAL A 59 10.76 -2.83 -27.56
N GLU A 60 12.08 -2.75 -27.62
CA GLU A 60 12.78 -1.64 -28.24
C GLU A 60 12.92 -1.91 -29.76
N PRO A 61 12.33 -1.08 -30.64
CA PRO A 61 12.50 -1.25 -32.08
C PRO A 61 13.92 -0.89 -32.52
N GLU A 62 14.44 -1.63 -33.50
CA GLU A 62 15.83 -1.58 -33.96
C GLU A 62 16.29 -0.21 -34.51
N SER A 63 15.40 0.71 -34.89
CA SER A 63 15.79 1.94 -35.60
C SER A 63 16.35 3.06 -34.72
N GLY A 64 16.53 2.86 -33.41
CA GLY A 64 17.02 3.88 -32.47
C GLY A 64 16.16 5.17 -32.42
N SER A 65 15.00 5.14 -33.07
CA SER A 65 14.07 6.25 -33.29
C SER A 65 12.62 5.85 -32.98
N GLY A 66 12.40 4.58 -32.60
CA GLY A 66 11.11 4.08 -32.18
C GLY A 66 10.95 4.21 -30.67
N TYR A 67 9.75 4.61 -30.22
CA TYR A 67 9.39 4.57 -28.82
C TYR A 67 9.28 3.11 -28.36
N PRO A 68 9.71 2.76 -27.12
CA PRO A 68 9.53 1.43 -26.56
C PRO A 68 8.05 1.03 -26.66
N GLN A 69 7.78 -0.16 -27.22
CA GLN A 69 6.40 -0.65 -27.38
C GLN A 69 6.06 -1.64 -26.27
N PRO A 70 5.12 -1.31 -25.35
CA PRO A 70 4.74 -2.22 -24.26
C PRO A 70 4.16 -3.53 -24.80
N ILE A 71 4.63 -4.65 -24.25
CA ILE A 71 4.10 -6.00 -24.53
C ILE A 71 3.46 -6.60 -23.28
N GLN A 72 2.48 -7.47 -23.46
CA GLN A 72 1.92 -8.27 -22.38
C GLN A 72 2.62 -9.63 -22.32
N ILE A 73 3.26 -9.90 -21.19
CA ILE A 73 3.73 -11.24 -20.88
C ILE A 73 2.55 -12.03 -20.30
N LYS A 74 2.10 -13.06 -21.01
CA LYS A 74 0.93 -13.87 -20.63
C LYS A 74 1.27 -15.11 -19.80
N GLY A 75 2.54 -15.50 -19.74
CA GLY A 75 3.00 -16.70 -19.06
C GLY A 75 4.53 -16.78 -19.04
N GLY A 76 5.05 -17.85 -18.46
CA GLY A 76 6.47 -18.02 -18.17
C GLY A 76 6.88 -17.42 -16.82
N GLU A 77 8.14 -17.64 -16.46
CA GLU A 77 8.71 -17.18 -15.19
C GLU A 77 8.60 -15.66 -15.02
N ILE A 78 8.84 -14.89 -16.09
CA ILE A 78 8.78 -13.43 -16.07
C ILE A 78 7.38 -12.96 -15.65
N ARG A 79 6.32 -13.59 -16.16
CA ARG A 79 4.95 -13.26 -15.74
C ARG A 79 4.75 -13.56 -14.25
N GLY A 80 5.19 -14.72 -13.78
CA GLY A 80 5.08 -15.10 -12.37
C GLY A 80 5.78 -14.10 -11.44
N LEU A 81 6.99 -13.68 -11.79
CA LEU A 81 7.75 -12.67 -11.05
C LEU A 81 7.08 -11.30 -11.08
N MET A 82 6.54 -10.89 -12.22
CA MET A 82 5.77 -9.65 -12.32
C MET A 82 4.49 -9.70 -11.46
N ASP A 83 3.75 -10.81 -11.49
CA ASP A 83 2.56 -10.99 -10.64
C ASP A 83 2.91 -10.95 -9.16
N LEU A 84 4.01 -11.58 -8.76
CA LEU A 84 4.50 -11.56 -7.39
C LEU A 84 4.87 -10.13 -6.97
N ARG A 85 5.69 -9.45 -7.76
CA ARG A 85 6.22 -8.11 -7.45
C ARG A 85 5.17 -7.01 -7.53
N ASP A 86 4.31 -7.03 -8.54
CA ASP A 86 3.44 -5.90 -8.86
C ASP A 86 2.02 -6.07 -8.29
N THR A 87 1.64 -7.29 -7.91
CA THR A 87 0.27 -7.55 -7.41
C THR A 87 0.29 -8.21 -6.05
N ARG A 88 0.99 -9.34 -5.87
CA ARG A 88 0.88 -10.13 -4.63
C ARG A 88 1.61 -9.50 -3.44
N LEU A 89 2.89 -9.16 -3.59
CA LEU A 89 3.68 -8.56 -2.51
C LEU A 89 3.16 -7.18 -2.09
N PRO A 90 2.82 -6.25 -3.01
CA PRO A 90 2.25 -4.97 -2.63
C PRO A 90 0.92 -5.14 -1.89
N ALA A 91 0.04 -6.04 -2.35
CA ALA A 91 -1.21 -6.35 -1.67
C ALA A 91 -0.99 -6.88 -0.24
N MET A 92 0.01 -7.75 -0.02
CA MET A 92 0.37 -8.24 1.31
C MET A 92 0.93 -7.13 2.21
N VAL A 93 1.77 -6.24 1.67
CA VAL A 93 2.33 -5.11 2.40
C VAL A 93 1.22 -4.11 2.78
N GLU A 94 0.28 -3.84 1.89
CA GLU A 94 -0.90 -3.01 2.19
C GLU A 94 -1.77 -3.62 3.30
N GLN A 95 -2.04 -4.93 3.23
CA GLN A 95 -2.79 -5.63 4.27
C GLN A 95 -2.08 -5.61 5.62
N LEU A 96 -0.76 -5.85 5.62
CA LEU A 96 0.05 -5.75 6.83
C LEU A 96 0.05 -4.33 7.38
N GLY A 97 0.17 -3.33 6.51
CA GLY A 97 0.14 -1.91 6.87
C GLY A 97 -1.20 -1.53 7.51
N GLU A 98 -2.32 -1.96 6.94
CA GLU A 98 -3.66 -1.74 7.51
C GLU A 98 -3.81 -2.46 8.85
N PHE A 99 -3.42 -3.74 8.95
CA PHE A 99 -3.45 -4.50 10.21
C PHE A 99 -2.68 -3.80 11.32
N ILE A 100 -1.42 -3.43 11.04
CA ILE A 100 -0.55 -2.77 12.02
C ILE A 100 -1.12 -1.40 12.39
N SER A 101 -1.56 -0.59 11.42
CA SER A 101 -2.08 0.75 11.69
C SER A 101 -3.30 0.68 12.60
N ARG A 102 -4.26 -0.22 12.30
CA ARG A 102 -5.43 -0.44 13.16
C ARG A 102 -5.06 -1.01 14.52
N GLY A 103 -4.09 -1.92 14.58
CA GLY A 103 -3.61 -2.50 15.83
C GLY A 103 -3.00 -1.43 16.75
N VAL A 104 -2.16 -0.57 16.20
CA VAL A 104 -1.58 0.57 16.92
C VAL A 104 -2.65 1.53 17.40
N GLU A 105 -3.63 1.88 16.55
CA GLU A 105 -4.73 2.75 16.96
C GLU A 105 -5.58 2.12 18.09
N GLN A 106 -5.84 0.82 18.11
CA GLN A 106 -6.57 0.21 19.23
C GLN A 106 -5.74 0.13 20.52
N ILE A 107 -4.44 -0.18 20.42
CA ILE A 107 -3.53 -0.17 21.57
C ILE A 107 -3.42 1.25 22.15
N ASN A 108 -3.21 2.24 21.29
CA ASN A 108 -3.15 3.64 21.70
C ASN A 108 -4.50 4.13 22.23
N ALA A 109 -5.63 3.75 21.64
CA ALA A 109 -6.95 4.09 22.18
C ALA A 109 -7.14 3.57 23.62
N ALA A 110 -6.71 2.34 23.90
CA ALA A 110 -6.74 1.76 25.24
C ALA A 110 -5.76 2.46 26.20
N HIS A 111 -4.54 2.77 25.75
CA HIS A 111 -3.55 3.47 26.55
C HIS A 111 -3.98 4.91 26.87
N ASN A 112 -4.57 5.62 25.91
CA ASN A 112 -5.07 6.98 26.06
C ASN A 112 -6.25 7.07 27.05
N LYS A 113 -7.08 6.02 27.17
CA LYS A 113 -8.11 5.88 28.22
C LYS A 113 -7.55 5.56 29.62
N SER A 114 -6.23 5.38 29.72
CA SER A 114 -5.55 4.94 30.92
C SER A 114 -4.54 5.99 31.38
N THR A 115 -4.06 5.88 32.61
CA THR A 115 -3.01 6.73 33.16
C THR A 115 -2.03 5.92 34.01
N SER A 116 -0.77 6.37 34.07
CA SER A 116 0.26 5.74 34.90
C SER A 116 0.09 6.12 36.37
N SER A 117 0.72 5.37 37.27
CA SER A 117 0.81 5.73 38.69
C SER A 117 2.29 5.74 39.11
N PRO A 118 2.88 6.90 39.47
CA PRO A 118 2.27 8.24 39.52
C PRO A 118 1.75 8.76 38.17
N PRO A 119 0.71 9.63 38.16
CA PRO A 119 0.24 10.23 36.92
C PRO A 119 1.34 11.09 36.26
N PRO A 120 1.37 11.20 34.92
CA PRO A 120 2.44 11.88 34.21
C PRO A 120 2.40 13.40 34.44
N LYS A 121 3.58 14.03 34.46
CA LYS A 121 3.68 15.50 34.55
C LYS A 121 3.38 16.19 33.21
N VAL A 122 3.69 15.52 32.11
CA VAL A 122 3.53 16.04 30.75
C VAL A 122 2.91 14.97 29.87
N LEU A 123 1.89 15.35 29.12
CA LEU A 123 1.29 14.56 28.05
C LEU A 123 1.64 15.22 26.72
N ASN A 124 2.47 14.55 25.93
CA ASN A 124 2.91 15.06 24.63
C ASN A 124 2.13 14.34 23.53
N GLY A 125 1.41 15.14 22.74
CA GLY A 125 0.69 14.66 21.58
C GLY A 125 1.58 14.30 20.41
N ARG A 126 0.93 13.79 19.36
CA ARG A 126 1.49 13.56 18.03
C ARG A 126 1.15 14.71 17.10
N ASP A 127 1.95 14.85 16.05
CA ASP A 127 1.58 15.71 14.93
C ASP A 127 0.32 15.14 14.26
N THR A 128 -0.75 15.94 14.27
CA THR A 128 -2.04 15.60 13.65
C THR A 128 -2.08 15.97 12.16
N GLY A 129 -1.08 16.72 11.68
CA GLY A 129 -1.05 17.32 10.36
C GLY A 129 -2.02 18.50 10.19
N LEU A 130 -2.72 18.89 11.26
CA LEU A 130 -3.73 19.94 11.27
C LEU A 130 -3.25 21.14 12.10
N ASP A 131 -3.76 22.32 11.77
CA ASP A 131 -3.71 23.48 12.66
C ASP A 131 -4.74 23.30 13.78
N LEU A 132 -4.50 23.92 14.94
CA LEU A 132 -5.31 23.68 16.13
C LEU A 132 -6.81 23.95 15.93
N PRO A 133 -7.25 25.08 15.31
CA PRO A 133 -8.66 25.30 15.05
C PRO A 133 -9.30 24.16 14.26
N THR A 134 -8.68 23.73 13.15
CA THR A 134 -9.18 22.59 12.38
C THR A 134 -9.11 21.26 13.13
N ALA A 135 -8.10 21.07 13.98
CA ALA A 135 -7.96 19.87 14.81
C ALA A 135 -9.07 19.77 15.88
N VAL A 136 -9.49 20.90 16.47
CA VAL A 136 -10.55 20.96 17.49
C VAL A 136 -11.95 20.99 16.89
N ASP A 137 -12.12 21.53 15.68
CA ASP A 137 -13.44 21.60 15.07
C ASP A 137 -14.07 20.20 14.86
N GLY A 138 -15.39 20.09 15.02
CA GLY A 138 -16.10 18.84 14.74
C GLY A 138 -15.90 17.71 15.75
N PHE A 139 -15.27 17.96 16.90
CA PHE A 139 -15.44 17.09 18.07
C PHE A 139 -16.89 17.12 18.57
N THR A 140 -17.35 15.98 19.09
CA THR A 140 -18.64 15.83 19.79
C THR A 140 -18.40 15.26 21.18
N GLY A 141 -19.38 15.35 22.07
CA GLY A 141 -19.33 14.76 23.41
C GLY A 141 -18.48 15.55 24.39
N LYS A 142 -18.05 14.88 25.48
CA LYS A 142 -17.34 15.51 26.60
C LYS A 142 -16.06 14.76 26.98
N THR A 143 -15.07 15.50 27.47
CA THR A 143 -13.84 14.95 28.08
C THR A 143 -13.49 15.76 29.32
N THR A 144 -12.80 15.15 30.28
CA THR A 144 -12.34 15.83 31.49
C THR A 144 -10.84 15.71 31.61
N ILE A 145 -10.15 16.83 31.78
CA ILE A 145 -8.74 16.88 32.13
C ILE A 145 -8.65 17.05 33.65
N ALA A 146 -8.12 16.05 34.33
CA ALA A 146 -7.85 16.12 35.76
C ALA A 146 -6.41 16.57 36.00
N ILE A 147 -6.28 17.58 36.86
CA ILE A 147 -5.00 18.05 37.39
C ILE A 147 -4.88 17.44 38.79
N LEU A 148 -3.88 16.59 38.97
CA LEU A 148 -3.67 15.81 40.19
C LEU A 148 -2.35 16.20 40.85
N ASP A 149 -2.15 15.78 42.10
CA ASP A 149 -0.81 15.77 42.70
C ASP A 149 -0.02 14.50 42.30
N LYS A 150 1.19 14.36 42.85
CA LYS A 150 2.04 13.17 42.62
C LYS A 150 1.45 11.86 43.15
N ASP A 151 0.52 11.92 44.10
CA ASP A 151 -0.09 10.76 44.75
C ASP A 151 -1.43 10.39 44.08
N GLY A 152 -1.84 11.12 43.04
CA GLY A 152 -3.05 10.86 42.29
C GLY A 152 -4.31 11.48 42.91
N LEU A 153 -4.19 12.43 43.83
CA LEU A 153 -5.32 13.18 44.36
C LEU A 153 -5.67 14.34 43.42
N VAL A 154 -6.95 14.45 43.07
CA VAL A 154 -7.46 15.53 42.19
C VAL A 154 -7.38 16.87 42.91
N GLN A 155 -6.67 17.82 42.30
CA GLN A 155 -6.57 19.22 42.75
C GLN A 155 -7.63 20.08 42.07
N SER A 156 -7.83 19.88 40.76
CA SER A 156 -8.85 20.55 39.97
C SER A 156 -9.16 19.75 38.71
N THR A 157 -10.31 20.00 38.09
CA THR A 157 -10.69 19.43 36.79
C THR A 157 -11.03 20.53 35.81
N VAL A 158 -10.84 20.23 34.52
CA VAL A 158 -11.37 21.00 33.39
C VAL A 158 -12.25 20.07 32.57
N ASP A 159 -13.56 20.29 32.63
CA ASP A 159 -14.52 19.59 31.80
C ASP A 159 -14.69 20.34 30.48
N ILE A 160 -14.46 19.68 29.37
CA ILE A 160 -14.65 20.21 28.01
C ILE A 160 -15.88 19.54 27.42
N ASP A 161 -16.88 20.35 27.09
CA ASP A 161 -18.09 19.94 26.41
C ASP A 161 -18.06 20.47 24.97
N PHE A 162 -17.78 19.58 24.01
CA PHE A 162 -17.68 19.94 22.60
C PHE A 162 -19.07 20.14 21.96
N ASP A 163 -20.11 19.48 22.48
CA ASP A 163 -21.48 19.66 21.99
C ASP A 163 -22.02 21.04 22.38
N ALA A 164 -21.70 21.49 23.59
CA ALA A 164 -22.09 22.82 24.09
C ALA A 164 -21.09 23.93 23.72
N GLY A 165 -19.86 23.59 23.32
CA GLY A 165 -18.78 24.55 23.10
C GLY A 165 -18.38 25.28 24.39
N THR A 166 -18.28 24.56 25.50
CA THR A 166 -17.97 25.15 26.83
C THR A 166 -16.88 24.39 27.58
N MET A 167 -16.14 25.10 28.43
CA MET A 167 -15.18 24.56 29.39
C MET A 167 -15.60 24.95 30.81
N SER A 168 -15.49 24.02 31.74
CA SER A 168 -15.75 24.26 33.16
C SER A 168 -14.52 23.89 33.99
N PRO A 169 -13.91 24.82 34.73
CA PRO A 169 -14.19 26.26 34.76
C PRO A 169 -13.73 26.95 33.45
N GLY A 170 -14.28 28.10 33.04
CA GLY A 170 -13.74 28.88 31.90
C GLY A 170 -14.77 29.50 30.96
N GLY A 171 -15.95 28.90 30.81
CA GLY A 171 -17.03 29.43 29.96
C GLY A 171 -16.97 28.93 28.51
N ALA A 172 -17.54 29.70 27.58
CA ALA A 172 -17.64 29.30 26.17
C ALA A 172 -16.27 29.32 25.45
N PHE A 173 -16.08 28.40 24.50
CA PHE A 173 -14.92 28.38 23.60
C PHE A 173 -15.36 28.17 22.14
N THR A 174 -14.48 28.54 21.22
CA THR A 174 -14.54 28.21 19.80
C THR A 174 -13.24 27.50 19.42
N PRO A 175 -13.19 26.75 18.30
CA PRO A 175 -11.94 26.12 17.87
C PRO A 175 -10.77 27.11 17.76
N ALA A 176 -11.04 28.36 17.34
CA ALA A 176 -10.03 29.42 17.21
C ALA A 176 -9.42 29.87 18.55
N ASN A 177 -10.20 29.91 19.64
CA ASN A 177 -9.72 30.34 20.95
C ASN A 177 -9.48 29.18 21.93
N PHE A 178 -9.64 27.93 21.48
CA PHE A 178 -9.58 26.72 22.32
C PHE A 178 -8.38 26.70 23.26
N LEU A 179 -7.16 26.99 22.75
CA LEU A 179 -5.94 26.96 23.57
C LEU A 179 -5.95 27.99 24.68
N ALA A 180 -6.45 29.20 24.39
CA ALA A 180 -6.52 30.28 25.36
C ALA A 180 -7.58 29.98 26.42
N SER A 181 -8.75 29.48 26.00
CA SER A 181 -9.82 29.05 26.91
C SER A 181 -9.37 27.90 27.81
N LEU A 182 -8.67 26.90 27.26
CA LEU A 182 -8.14 25.78 28.02
C LEU A 182 -7.10 26.22 29.06
N ASN A 183 -6.15 27.09 28.69
CA ASN A 183 -5.19 27.64 29.65
C ASN A 183 -5.85 28.48 30.75
N THR A 184 -6.89 29.23 30.40
CA THR A 184 -7.69 29.99 31.37
C THR A 184 -8.43 29.06 32.33
N ALA A 185 -9.05 28.01 31.80
CA ALA A 185 -9.74 26.97 32.56
C ALA A 185 -8.81 26.26 33.57
N MET A 186 -7.56 25.99 33.17
CA MET A 186 -6.58 25.36 34.06
C MET A 186 -6.05 26.29 35.16
N GLY A 187 -6.35 27.59 35.12
CA GLY A 187 -6.07 28.52 36.23
C GLY A 187 -4.60 28.63 36.64
N GLY A 188 -3.65 28.30 35.75
CA GLY A 188 -2.22 28.26 36.04
C GLY A 188 -1.72 26.99 36.75
N ALA A 189 -2.60 26.04 37.07
CA ALA A 189 -2.22 24.75 37.65
C ALA A 189 -1.61 23.80 36.60
N ALA A 190 -1.92 24.01 35.33
CA ALA A 190 -1.36 23.34 34.17
C ALA A 190 -1.28 24.31 32.98
N THR A 191 -0.52 23.94 31.96
CA THR A 191 -0.35 24.72 30.73
C THR A 191 -0.53 23.82 29.51
N ALA A 192 -1.24 24.32 28.50
CA ALA A 192 -1.43 23.68 27.22
C ALA A 192 -0.75 24.51 26.13
N SER A 193 -0.07 23.83 25.21
CA SER A 193 0.58 24.46 24.06
C SER A 193 0.32 23.64 22.79
N PHE A 194 0.34 24.30 21.64
CA PHE A 194 0.23 23.65 20.35
C PHE A 194 1.35 24.13 19.44
N SER A 195 2.19 23.19 19.00
CA SER A 195 3.34 23.47 18.14
C SER A 195 3.59 22.28 17.22
N ASN A 196 3.98 22.55 15.98
CA ASN A 196 4.26 21.52 14.98
C ASN A 196 3.14 20.46 14.86
N GLY A 197 1.89 20.92 14.84
CA GLY A 197 0.70 20.05 14.71
C GLY A 197 0.37 19.19 15.94
N ALA A 198 1.13 19.32 17.04
CA ALA A 198 0.97 18.54 18.25
C ALA A 198 0.50 19.38 19.44
N LEU A 199 -0.51 18.89 20.16
CA LEU A 199 -0.97 19.42 21.43
C LEU A 199 -0.11 18.84 22.57
N SER A 200 0.33 19.66 23.52
CA SER A 200 0.98 19.21 24.75
C SER A 200 0.32 19.85 25.96
N ILE A 201 0.15 19.06 27.03
CA ILE A 201 -0.41 19.50 28.30
C ILE A 201 0.58 19.15 29.42
N ALA A 202 0.99 20.15 30.20
CA ALA A 202 1.98 20.01 31.26
C ALA A 202 1.47 20.59 32.58
N GLY A 203 1.57 19.80 33.65
CA GLY A 203 1.32 20.27 35.01
C GLY A 203 2.40 21.24 35.49
N VAL A 204 1.99 22.29 36.19
CA VAL A 204 2.88 23.28 36.80
C VAL A 204 3.27 22.84 38.22
N GLY A 205 4.53 23.06 38.62
CA GLY A 205 5.02 22.64 39.93
C GLY A 205 4.97 21.11 40.11
N ASP A 206 4.28 20.66 41.14
CA ASP A 206 4.07 19.23 41.45
C ASP A 206 2.79 18.65 40.85
N ASN A 207 2.04 19.43 40.08
CA ASN A 207 0.84 18.95 39.43
C ASN A 207 1.17 17.91 38.34
N ARG A 208 0.24 16.97 38.16
CA ARG A 208 0.23 15.89 37.19
C ARG A 208 -1.07 15.94 36.39
N ILE A 209 -1.10 15.25 35.26
CA ILE A 209 -2.21 15.29 34.31
C ILE A 209 -2.71 13.87 34.06
N ALA A 210 -4.03 13.68 34.14
CA ALA A 210 -4.71 12.52 33.61
C ALA A 210 -5.96 12.98 32.86
N ILE A 211 -6.37 12.23 31.85
CA ILE A 211 -7.52 12.57 31.02
C ILE A 211 -8.55 11.44 31.15
N ASP A 212 -9.80 11.81 31.36
CA ASP A 212 -10.94 10.96 31.11
C ASP A 212 -11.50 11.31 29.73
N GLU A 213 -11.46 10.34 28.82
CA GLU A 213 -11.98 10.50 27.45
C GLU A 213 -13.47 10.84 27.41
N GLY A 214 -14.23 10.44 28.44
CA GLY A 214 -15.68 10.61 28.51
C GLY A 214 -16.39 10.06 27.26
N THR A 215 -17.19 10.91 26.62
CA THR A 215 -17.89 10.62 25.36
C THR A 215 -17.28 11.35 24.17
N SER A 216 -16.12 12.00 24.34
CA SER A 216 -15.49 12.78 23.29
C SER A 216 -15.19 11.92 22.06
N MET A 217 -15.47 12.46 20.87
CA MET A 217 -15.27 11.74 19.62
C MET A 217 -15.01 12.69 18.46
N LYS A 218 -14.01 12.36 17.65
CA LYS A 218 -13.77 12.92 16.31
C LYS A 218 -13.14 11.86 15.43
N ALA A 219 -13.68 11.67 14.22
CA ALA A 219 -13.17 10.69 13.26
C ALA A 219 -13.01 9.25 13.83
N GLY A 220 -13.84 8.89 14.82
CA GLY A 220 -13.77 7.59 15.51
C GLY A 220 -12.69 7.48 16.60
N ARG A 221 -12.10 8.60 17.02
CA ARG A 221 -11.08 8.68 18.07
C ARG A 221 -11.55 9.63 19.16
N ALA A 222 -11.31 9.27 20.42
CA ALA A 222 -11.57 10.16 21.55
C ALA A 222 -10.51 11.27 21.64
N PHE A 223 -10.75 12.29 22.47
CA PHE A 223 -9.93 13.51 22.51
C PHE A 223 -8.43 13.25 22.65
N SER A 224 -7.99 12.54 23.68
CA SER A 224 -6.55 12.34 23.89
C SER A 224 -5.96 11.40 22.84
N HIS A 225 -6.73 10.42 22.38
CA HIS A 225 -6.30 9.50 21.31
C HIS A 225 -6.14 10.20 19.96
N PHE A 226 -7.03 11.14 19.61
CA PHE A 226 -6.92 11.93 18.38
C PHE A 226 -5.63 12.75 18.38
N PHE A 227 -5.36 13.47 19.47
CA PHE A 227 -4.14 14.25 19.64
C PHE A 227 -2.91 13.41 20.02
N GLY A 228 -3.07 12.12 20.30
CA GLY A 228 -2.01 11.20 20.74
C GLY A 228 -1.32 11.57 22.05
N LEU A 229 -2.04 12.23 22.96
CA LEU A 229 -1.47 12.82 24.19
C LEU A 229 -0.83 11.79 25.12
N ASN A 230 -1.33 10.55 25.08
CA ASN A 230 -0.82 9.42 25.82
C ASN A 230 -0.68 8.19 24.90
N ASP A 231 -0.06 8.36 23.73
CA ASP A 231 0.24 7.25 22.83
C ASP A 231 1.38 6.36 23.36
N MET A 232 1.15 5.04 23.39
CA MET A 232 2.18 4.05 23.76
C MET A 232 3.12 3.76 22.59
N ILE A 233 2.57 3.70 21.38
CA ILE A 233 3.31 3.46 20.14
C ILE A 233 3.22 4.74 19.31
N ARG A 234 4.38 5.31 18.99
CA ARG A 234 4.53 6.54 18.21
C ARG A 234 5.05 6.25 16.81
N SER A 235 4.84 7.21 15.91
CA SER A 235 5.32 7.15 14.54
C SER A 235 5.99 8.46 14.14
N SER A 236 7.03 8.37 13.32
CA SER A 236 7.68 9.53 12.71
C SER A 236 6.92 10.10 11.50
N GLY A 237 5.73 9.55 11.18
CA GLY A 237 4.84 10.04 10.14
C GLY A 237 3.37 9.69 10.44
N MET A 238 2.46 10.04 9.53
CA MET A 238 1.02 9.85 9.73
C MET A 238 0.63 8.36 9.73
N LEU A 239 -0.04 7.91 10.79
CA LEU A 239 -0.52 6.52 10.94
C LEU A 239 -1.97 6.33 10.48
N SER A 240 -2.81 7.32 10.78
CA SER A 240 -4.22 7.36 10.43
C SER A 240 -4.45 8.50 9.43
N TYR A 241 -5.29 8.24 8.44
CA TYR A 241 -5.66 9.24 7.42
C TYR A 241 -7.10 9.71 7.57
N GLU A 242 -7.76 9.28 8.64
CA GLU A 242 -9.03 9.80 9.11
C GLU A 242 -8.81 11.16 9.78
N THR A 243 -8.48 12.17 8.97
CA THR A 243 -8.15 13.52 9.43
C THR A 243 -9.28 14.20 10.20
N GLY A 244 -10.53 13.78 9.97
CA GLY A 244 -11.72 14.44 10.48
C GLY A 244 -12.12 15.70 9.70
N LEU A 245 -11.41 16.03 8.61
CA LEU A 245 -11.76 17.12 7.72
C LEU A 245 -13.08 16.85 6.99
N LYS A 246 -13.92 17.87 6.90
CA LYS A 246 -15.16 17.91 6.12
C LYS A 246 -14.94 18.73 4.85
N GLY A 247 -15.84 18.61 3.89
CA GLY A 247 -15.79 19.37 2.63
C GLY A 247 -15.77 20.90 2.81
N THR A 248 -16.37 21.40 3.89
CA THR A 248 -16.42 22.83 4.24
C THR A 248 -15.25 23.29 5.09
N ASP A 249 -14.35 22.39 5.50
CA ASP A 249 -13.23 22.76 6.34
C ASP A 249 -12.09 23.31 5.48
N PRO A 250 -11.29 24.26 5.99
CA PRO A 250 -10.14 24.77 5.26
C PRO A 250 -9.17 23.66 4.90
N HIS A 251 -8.82 23.54 3.61
CA HIS A 251 -7.86 22.52 3.19
C HIS A 251 -6.45 22.82 3.72
N GLY A 252 -6.12 24.10 3.93
CA GLY A 252 -4.90 24.56 4.61
C GLY A 252 -3.58 24.39 3.83
N PHE A 253 -3.66 23.94 2.59
CA PHE A 253 -2.51 23.82 1.69
C PHE A 253 -2.17 25.16 1.04
N THR A 254 -0.89 25.41 0.75
CA THR A 254 -0.48 26.65 0.11
C THR A 254 -1.01 26.70 -1.33
N ALA A 255 -1.81 27.71 -1.64
CA ALA A 255 -2.34 27.91 -2.98
C ALA A 255 -1.20 28.05 -4.01
N GLY A 256 -1.32 27.37 -5.15
CA GLY A 256 -0.29 27.33 -6.18
C GLY A 256 0.73 26.20 -6.05
N ASP A 257 0.83 25.53 -4.90
CA ASP A 257 1.61 24.28 -4.80
C ASP A 257 1.07 23.22 -5.76
N THR A 258 1.87 22.19 -6.05
CA THR A 258 1.49 21.15 -7.01
C THR A 258 1.67 19.75 -6.48
N ILE A 259 0.78 18.86 -6.91
CA ILE A 259 0.91 17.41 -6.77
C ILE A 259 0.75 16.77 -8.16
N SER A 260 1.65 15.87 -8.49
CA SER A 260 1.69 15.17 -9.77
C SER A 260 1.36 13.69 -9.59
N PHE A 261 0.52 13.18 -10.48
CA PHE A 261 0.06 11.81 -10.53
C PHE A 261 0.41 11.18 -11.87
N SER A 262 0.77 9.90 -11.85
CA SER A 262 0.76 9.05 -13.03
C SER A 262 -0.45 8.12 -12.97
N LEU A 263 -1.30 8.19 -13.99
CA LEU A 263 -2.44 7.30 -14.15
C LEU A 263 -2.05 6.14 -15.04
N ALA A 264 -2.34 4.92 -14.61
CA ALA A 264 -2.05 3.71 -15.33
C ALA A 264 -3.25 2.75 -15.36
N GLN A 265 -3.34 1.92 -16.39
CA GLN A 265 -4.27 0.80 -16.42
C GLN A 265 -3.89 -0.24 -15.35
N ALA A 266 -4.80 -1.18 -15.06
CA ALA A 266 -4.55 -2.23 -14.06
C ALA A 266 -3.30 -3.10 -14.37
N ASP A 267 -2.90 -3.18 -15.65
CA ASP A 267 -1.70 -3.89 -16.13
C ASP A 267 -0.41 -3.04 -16.08
N GLY A 268 -0.47 -1.81 -15.54
CA GLY A 268 0.67 -0.92 -15.38
C GLY A 268 0.97 -0.05 -16.60
N LYS A 269 0.23 -0.20 -17.71
CA LYS A 269 0.42 0.66 -18.87
C LYS A 269 0.05 2.10 -18.56
N PRO A 270 0.91 3.09 -18.86
CA PRO A 270 0.60 4.49 -18.60
C PRO A 270 -0.60 4.93 -19.44
N ILE A 271 -1.47 5.73 -18.83
CA ILE A 271 -2.59 6.42 -19.47
C ILE A 271 -2.23 7.88 -19.67
N ARG A 272 -1.90 8.59 -18.59
CA ARG A 272 -1.62 10.03 -18.58
C ARG A 272 -0.94 10.44 -17.29
N ASP A 273 0.00 11.37 -17.38
CA ASP A 273 0.50 12.10 -16.21
C ASP A 273 -0.31 13.39 -16.04
N VAL A 274 -0.69 13.68 -14.80
CA VAL A 274 -1.54 14.81 -14.41
C VAL A 274 -0.83 15.59 -13.32
N THR A 275 -0.78 16.91 -13.45
CA THR A 275 -0.29 17.78 -12.36
C THR A 275 -1.44 18.68 -11.94
N VAL A 276 -1.84 18.55 -10.68
CA VAL A 276 -2.90 19.34 -10.06
C VAL A 276 -2.27 20.44 -9.24
N THR A 277 -2.72 21.67 -9.46
CA THR A 277 -2.35 22.84 -8.66
C THR A 277 -3.36 23.03 -7.54
N VAL A 278 -2.88 23.30 -6.33
CA VAL A 278 -3.73 23.64 -5.19
C VAL A 278 -4.51 24.92 -5.51
N PRO A 279 -5.85 24.90 -5.43
CA PRO A 279 -6.67 26.05 -5.77
C PRO A 279 -6.47 27.19 -4.76
N ALA A 280 -6.88 28.40 -5.16
CA ALA A 280 -6.95 29.55 -4.24
C ALA A 280 -8.23 29.54 -3.37
N GLY A 281 -9.20 28.67 -3.69
CA GLY A 281 -10.36 28.39 -2.83
C GLY A 281 -9.90 27.86 -1.48
N ALA A 282 -10.65 28.11 -0.41
CA ALA A 282 -10.16 27.90 0.95
C ALA A 282 -10.43 26.49 1.49
N ASP A 283 -11.43 25.79 0.95
CA ASP A 283 -12.01 24.61 1.60
C ASP A 283 -11.72 23.30 0.86
N MET A 284 -11.92 22.18 1.55
CA MET A 284 -11.70 20.84 1.00
C MET A 284 -12.55 20.55 -0.25
N ASN A 285 -13.75 21.12 -0.38
CA ASN A 285 -14.58 20.99 -1.58
C ASN A 285 -13.94 21.64 -2.81
N ASP A 286 -13.26 22.79 -2.64
CA ASP A 286 -12.54 23.45 -3.72
C ASP A 286 -11.34 22.59 -4.14
N LEU A 287 -10.62 22.02 -3.17
CA LEU A 287 -9.53 21.10 -3.44
C LEU A 287 -10.00 19.83 -4.16
N LEU A 288 -11.13 19.24 -3.73
CA LEU A 288 -11.73 18.10 -4.40
C LEU A 288 -12.17 18.43 -5.82
N ALA A 289 -12.70 19.64 -6.06
CA ALA A 289 -13.07 20.10 -7.39
C ALA A 289 -11.82 20.22 -8.29
N ALA A 290 -10.71 20.77 -7.78
CA ALA A 290 -9.46 20.87 -8.52
C ALA A 290 -8.85 19.48 -8.84
N LEU A 291 -8.83 18.57 -7.86
CA LEU A 291 -8.38 17.20 -8.06
C LEU A 291 -9.22 16.48 -9.12
N ASN A 292 -10.55 16.67 -9.09
CA ASN A 292 -11.50 16.01 -9.98
C ASN A 292 -11.79 16.77 -11.28
N ASP A 293 -11.09 17.86 -11.56
CA ASP A 293 -11.32 18.64 -12.76
C ASP A 293 -11.04 17.78 -14.00
N PRO A 294 -11.94 17.72 -15.00
CA PRO A 294 -11.75 16.89 -16.17
C PRO A 294 -10.70 17.43 -17.15
N ALA A 295 -10.34 18.72 -17.10
CA ALA A 295 -9.34 19.29 -18.01
C ALA A 295 -7.92 19.21 -17.42
N THR A 296 -7.80 19.57 -16.15
CA THR A 296 -6.54 19.79 -15.43
C THR A 296 -6.26 18.75 -14.35
N GLY A 297 -7.29 18.07 -13.84
CA GLY A 297 -7.20 17.03 -12.82
C GLY A 297 -7.40 15.61 -13.36
N VAL A 298 -7.82 14.70 -12.48
CA VAL A 298 -7.99 13.27 -12.78
C VAL A 298 -9.40 12.92 -13.27
N GLY A 299 -10.31 13.90 -13.39
CA GLY A 299 -11.76 13.68 -13.56
C GLY A 299 -12.18 12.83 -14.76
N GLN A 300 -11.39 12.81 -15.85
CA GLN A 300 -11.67 11.96 -17.01
C GLN A 300 -11.42 10.46 -16.75
N HIS A 301 -10.57 10.13 -15.78
CA HIS A 301 -10.07 8.77 -15.56
C HIS A 301 -10.46 8.21 -14.19
N GLY A 302 -10.94 9.05 -13.28
CA GLY A 302 -11.41 8.64 -11.96
C GLY A 302 -11.89 9.82 -11.13
N GLN A 303 -12.14 9.56 -9.86
CA GLN A 303 -12.64 10.55 -8.91
C GLN A 303 -12.02 10.34 -7.53
N PHE A 304 -11.59 11.45 -6.94
CA PHE A 304 -11.29 11.59 -5.52
C PHE A 304 -12.56 11.86 -4.72
N THR A 305 -12.70 11.17 -3.59
CA THR A 305 -13.78 11.36 -2.63
C THR A 305 -13.22 11.52 -1.23
N LEU A 306 -13.84 12.40 -0.44
CA LEU A 306 -13.57 12.58 0.98
C LEU A 306 -14.68 11.91 1.78
N ASP A 307 -14.33 10.96 2.63
CA ASP A 307 -15.30 10.25 3.47
C ASP A 307 -15.69 11.04 4.74
N ALA A 308 -16.68 10.54 5.48
CA ALA A 308 -17.18 11.19 6.70
C ALA A 308 -16.15 11.27 7.85
N LYS A 309 -15.05 10.52 7.78
CA LYS A 309 -13.94 10.56 8.74
C LYS A 309 -12.78 11.41 8.22
N GLY A 310 -12.92 12.08 7.08
CA GLY A 310 -11.88 12.91 6.47
C GLY A 310 -10.79 12.10 5.76
N GLY A 311 -11.05 10.83 5.42
CA GLY A 311 -10.20 10.02 4.57
C GLY A 311 -10.40 10.35 3.10
N LEU A 312 -9.31 10.63 2.37
CA LEU A 312 -9.33 10.88 0.93
C LEU A 312 -9.00 9.59 0.17
N SER A 313 -9.80 9.24 -0.83
CA SER A 313 -9.61 8.04 -1.64
C SER A 313 -9.82 8.35 -3.12
N PHE A 314 -9.15 7.59 -4.00
CA PHE A 314 -9.32 7.69 -5.45
C PHE A 314 -9.94 6.40 -5.99
N SER A 315 -10.93 6.53 -6.88
CA SER A 315 -11.49 5.42 -7.65
C SER A 315 -11.42 5.73 -9.14
N GLY A 316 -10.86 4.82 -9.92
CA GLY A 316 -10.85 4.90 -11.38
C GLY A 316 -12.24 4.67 -11.98
N ASN A 317 -12.54 5.35 -13.10
CA ASN A 317 -13.81 5.20 -13.81
C ASN A 317 -13.74 4.04 -14.82
N PRO A 318 -14.83 3.25 -14.99
CA PRO A 318 -14.95 2.32 -16.11
C PRO A 318 -14.87 3.03 -17.48
N PRO A 319 -14.37 2.37 -18.54
CA PRO A 319 -13.92 0.97 -18.60
C PRO A 319 -12.45 0.77 -18.20
N GLN A 320 -11.67 1.84 -18.05
CA GLN A 320 -10.23 1.77 -17.84
C GLN A 320 -9.86 1.41 -16.41
N ASN A 321 -10.70 1.77 -15.43
CA ASN A 321 -10.48 1.56 -14.00
C ASN A 321 -9.05 1.99 -13.61
N ALA A 322 -8.70 3.24 -13.94
CA ALA A 322 -7.36 3.75 -13.76
C ALA A 322 -6.88 3.57 -12.32
N THR A 323 -5.60 3.26 -12.19
CA THR A 323 -4.86 3.26 -10.93
C THR A 323 -4.03 4.54 -10.86
N LEU A 324 -3.85 5.07 -9.65
CA LEU A 324 -3.19 6.34 -9.42
C LEU A 324 -1.93 6.14 -8.60
N SER A 325 -0.85 6.77 -9.04
CA SER A 325 0.45 6.79 -8.36
C SER A 325 0.92 8.23 -8.22
N VAL A 326 1.37 8.63 -7.04
CA VAL A 326 1.97 9.95 -6.84
C VAL A 326 3.38 9.93 -7.41
N THR A 327 3.71 10.84 -8.32
CA THR A 327 5.08 10.96 -8.88
C THR A 327 5.87 12.05 -8.19
N GLN A 328 5.19 13.12 -7.78
CA GLN A 328 5.78 14.24 -7.05
C GLN A 328 4.70 14.91 -6.20
N ASP A 329 5.07 15.35 -5.01
CA ASP A 329 4.21 16.16 -4.15
C ASP A 329 5.04 17.29 -3.56
N LEU A 330 4.72 18.51 -3.94
CA LEU A 330 5.34 19.75 -3.45
C LEU A 330 4.39 20.54 -2.56
N THR A 331 3.26 19.95 -2.17
CA THR A 331 2.28 20.61 -1.33
C THR A 331 2.74 20.67 0.11
N SER A 332 2.35 21.74 0.81
CA SER A 332 2.57 21.87 2.25
C SER A 332 1.32 22.42 2.92
N ARG A 333 0.83 21.75 3.97
CA ARG A 333 -0.28 22.25 4.80
C ARG A 333 0.24 23.23 5.85
N GLY A 334 0.26 24.52 5.52
CA GLY A 334 0.93 25.55 6.32
C GLY A 334 2.46 25.48 6.22
N ALA A 335 3.16 26.32 6.99
CA ALA A 335 4.62 26.39 6.95
C ALA A 335 5.27 25.15 7.59
N GLY A 336 5.85 24.27 6.78
CA GLY A 336 6.56 23.06 7.24
C GLY A 336 5.64 21.92 7.71
N GLY A 337 4.34 21.99 7.42
CA GLY A 337 3.39 20.92 7.69
C GLY A 337 3.47 19.77 6.66
N PRO A 338 2.64 18.72 6.82
CA PRO A 338 2.67 17.58 5.91
C PRO A 338 2.18 17.94 4.51
N SER A 339 2.67 17.19 3.52
CA SER A 339 2.14 17.24 2.16
C SER A 339 0.79 16.51 2.06
N MET A 340 0.04 16.74 0.97
CA MET A 340 -1.23 16.05 0.70
C MET A 340 -1.07 14.53 0.74
N SER A 341 0.00 14.01 0.14
CA SER A 341 0.29 12.58 0.11
C SER A 341 0.58 12.04 1.50
N GLN A 342 1.29 12.79 2.34
CA GLN A 342 1.56 12.39 3.73
C GLN A 342 0.31 12.42 4.61
N LEU A 343 -0.49 13.49 4.49
CA LEU A 343 -1.69 13.68 5.32
C LEU A 343 -2.79 12.67 5.00
N PHE A 344 -3.02 12.39 3.72
CA PHE A 344 -4.09 11.50 3.26
C PHE A 344 -3.61 10.10 2.85
N GLY A 345 -2.30 9.87 2.86
CA GLY A 345 -1.70 8.63 2.38
C GLY A 345 -1.96 8.36 0.92
N LEU A 346 -1.74 9.37 0.08
CA LEU A 346 -1.89 9.20 -1.37
C LEU A 346 -0.65 8.47 -1.90
N GLY A 347 -0.90 7.42 -2.69
CA GLY A 347 0.14 6.57 -3.24
C GLY A 347 0.61 5.45 -2.30
N ALA A 348 1.20 4.42 -2.90
CA ALA A 348 1.63 3.22 -2.18
C ALA A 348 2.78 3.48 -1.20
N VAL A 349 3.63 4.48 -1.45
CA VAL A 349 4.82 4.76 -0.63
C VAL A 349 4.45 5.17 0.79
N GLU A 350 3.50 6.10 0.96
CA GLU A 350 3.09 6.53 2.30
C GLU A 350 2.36 5.43 3.07
N ARG A 351 1.59 4.59 2.37
CA ARG A 351 0.89 3.45 2.98
C ARG A 351 1.83 2.30 3.36
N ALA A 352 2.77 1.95 2.48
CA ALA A 352 3.74 0.88 2.72
C ALA A 352 4.78 1.28 3.79
N GLY A 353 5.11 2.56 3.89
CA GLY A 353 6.09 3.08 4.84
C GLY A 353 5.63 3.10 6.31
N ARG A 354 4.33 2.98 6.59
CA ARG A 354 3.79 3.15 7.96
C ARG A 354 4.38 2.16 8.96
N SER A 355 4.51 0.89 8.58
CA SER A 355 5.02 -0.16 9.48
C SER A 355 6.48 0.06 9.88
N GLY A 356 7.28 0.68 8.99
CA GLY A 356 8.70 0.95 9.23
C GLY A 356 8.98 2.20 10.07
N ARG A 357 7.96 3.02 10.37
CA ARG A 357 8.10 4.29 11.11
C ARG A 357 7.65 4.20 12.56
N LEU A 358 7.28 3.02 13.03
CA LEU A 358 6.74 2.78 14.36
C LEU A 358 7.83 2.57 15.40
N SER A 359 7.61 3.14 16.59
CA SER A 359 8.46 2.94 17.77
C SER A 359 7.61 2.98 19.03
N VAL A 360 8.03 2.25 20.07
CA VAL A 360 7.44 2.44 21.40
C VAL A 360 7.90 3.81 21.91
N ASP A 361 7.01 4.50 22.63
CA ASP A 361 7.36 5.77 23.25
C ASP A 361 8.63 5.64 24.11
N ALA A 362 9.59 6.53 23.87
CA ALA A 362 10.90 6.45 24.50
C ALA A 362 10.81 6.60 26.02
N ALA A 363 9.85 7.37 26.55
CA ALA A 363 9.69 7.54 27.99
C ALA A 363 9.18 6.25 28.65
N ILE A 364 8.31 5.49 27.98
CA ILE A 364 7.85 4.17 28.43
C ILE A 364 8.98 3.14 28.31
N SER A 365 9.73 3.14 27.20
CA SER A 365 10.84 2.20 27.01
C SER A 365 11.98 2.40 28.01
N GLN A 366 12.21 3.63 28.46
CA GLN A 366 13.24 3.96 29.46
C GLN A 366 12.76 3.73 30.89
N ASP A 367 11.46 3.92 31.14
CA ASP A 367 10.84 3.72 32.44
C ASP A 367 9.48 3.02 32.28
N PRO A 368 9.43 1.69 32.46
CA PRO A 368 8.20 0.92 32.36
C PRO A 368 7.12 1.31 33.37
N MET A 369 7.46 2.03 34.46
CA MET A 369 6.46 2.55 35.40
C MET A 369 5.57 3.63 34.78
N ARG A 370 5.98 4.21 33.64
CA ARG A 370 5.20 5.20 32.87
C ARG A 370 4.17 4.55 31.96
N LEU A 371 4.12 3.23 31.89
CA LEU A 371 3.04 2.51 31.21
C LEU A 371 1.71 2.77 31.94
N SER A 372 0.72 3.23 31.20
CA SER A 372 -0.60 3.56 31.76
C SER A 372 -1.43 2.30 32.01
N LEU A 373 -1.36 1.79 33.24
CA LEU A 373 -2.04 0.56 33.66
C LEU A 373 -3.31 0.79 34.49
N GLY A 374 -3.46 1.98 35.08
CA GLY A 374 -4.64 2.39 35.84
C GLY A 374 -5.59 3.25 35.01
N THR A 375 -6.77 3.55 35.53
CA THR A 375 -7.70 4.51 34.91
C THR A 375 -8.04 5.60 35.91
N LEU A 376 -8.22 6.82 35.42
CA LEU A 376 -8.72 7.93 36.23
C LEU A 376 -10.15 7.63 36.70
N ASP A 377 -10.39 7.73 38.00
CA ASP A 377 -11.72 7.53 38.59
C ASP A 377 -12.17 8.78 39.33
N LEU A 378 -12.99 9.59 38.67
CA LEU A 378 -13.52 10.84 39.23
C LEU A 378 -14.72 10.62 40.16
N THR A 379 -15.16 9.37 40.36
CA THR A 379 -16.29 9.06 41.26
C THR A 379 -15.85 8.87 42.71
N VAL A 380 -14.55 8.85 42.96
CA VAL A 380 -13.98 8.73 44.32
C VAL A 380 -14.32 9.95 45.18
N ALA A 381 -14.49 9.71 46.49
CA ALA A 381 -14.74 10.79 47.44
C ALA A 381 -13.56 11.78 47.50
N ALA A 382 -13.86 13.07 47.70
CA ALA A 382 -12.86 14.11 47.87
C ALA A 382 -11.83 13.74 48.96
N GLY A 383 -10.55 13.99 48.70
CA GLY A 383 -9.46 13.59 49.59
C GLY A 383 -8.97 12.15 49.42
N LYS A 384 -9.53 11.38 48.47
CA LYS A 384 -9.00 10.08 48.05
C LYS A 384 -8.33 10.19 46.67
N PRO A 385 -7.25 9.42 46.42
CA PRO A 385 -6.60 9.40 45.12
C PRO A 385 -7.56 8.84 44.05
N ALA A 386 -7.75 9.60 42.96
CA ALA A 386 -8.49 9.19 41.77
C ALA A 386 -7.67 8.30 40.85
N VAL A 387 -6.34 8.26 41.04
CA VAL A 387 -5.42 7.33 40.40
C VAL A 387 -4.65 6.60 41.48
N THR A 388 -4.85 5.29 41.59
CA THR A 388 -4.23 4.47 42.62
C THR A 388 -3.17 3.54 42.06
N ALA A 389 -2.05 3.41 42.78
CA ALA A 389 -1.06 2.37 42.48
C ALA A 389 -1.70 0.98 42.59
N GLY A 390 -1.43 0.11 41.61
CA GLY A 390 -2.00 -1.24 41.54
C GLY A 390 -3.38 -1.34 40.87
N ASP A 391 -3.96 -0.24 40.38
CA ASP A 391 -5.13 -0.32 39.50
C ASP A 391 -4.74 -1.00 38.17
N GLY A 392 -5.40 -2.11 37.84
CA GLY A 392 -5.19 -2.89 36.62
C GLY A 392 -6.31 -2.72 35.58
N ARG A 393 -7.21 -1.74 35.71
CA ARG A 393 -8.27 -1.48 34.73
C ARG A 393 -7.71 -1.11 33.35
N GLY A 394 -6.67 -0.28 33.29
CA GLY A 394 -6.00 0.09 32.04
C GLY A 394 -5.28 -1.10 31.39
N ALA A 395 -4.64 -1.95 32.21
CA ALA A 395 -4.05 -3.20 31.72
C ALA A 395 -5.08 -4.12 31.05
N ARG A 396 -6.31 -4.18 31.59
CA ARG A 396 -7.42 -4.93 30.99
C ARG A 396 -7.89 -4.31 29.68
N LEU A 397 -7.89 -2.98 29.55
CA LEU A 397 -8.20 -2.30 28.28
C LEU A 397 -7.15 -2.64 27.21
N LEU A 398 -5.86 -2.62 27.57
CA LEU A 398 -4.77 -3.00 26.66
C LEU A 398 -4.89 -4.48 26.24
N ALA A 399 -5.15 -5.38 27.19
CA ALA A 399 -5.35 -6.80 26.89
C ALA A 399 -6.55 -7.05 25.96
N ALA A 400 -7.62 -6.27 26.13
CA ALA A 400 -8.83 -6.35 25.30
C ALA A 400 -8.70 -5.64 23.95
N ALA A 401 -7.62 -4.86 23.69
CA ALA A 401 -7.47 -4.09 22.47
C ALA A 401 -7.56 -4.94 21.19
N GLY A 402 -7.06 -6.19 21.26
CA GLY A 402 -7.13 -7.15 20.14
C GLY A 402 -8.55 -7.65 19.80
N ASP A 403 -9.47 -7.56 20.76
CA ASP A 403 -10.85 -8.03 20.62
C ASP A 403 -11.84 -6.91 20.29
N VAL A 404 -11.34 -5.67 20.15
CA VAL A 404 -12.15 -4.53 19.71
C VAL A 404 -12.49 -4.67 18.23
N THR A 405 -13.78 -4.69 17.93
CA THR A 405 -14.28 -4.65 16.55
C THR A 405 -13.85 -3.35 15.89
N THR A 406 -13.06 -3.49 14.82
CA THR A 406 -12.46 -2.38 14.08
C THR A 406 -12.86 -2.46 12.61
N ASN A 407 -13.05 -1.30 11.99
CA ASN A 407 -13.22 -1.19 10.55
C ASN A 407 -11.84 -1.19 9.88
N PHE A 408 -11.61 -2.16 9.01
CA PHE A 408 -10.45 -2.21 8.14
C PHE A 408 -10.86 -1.71 6.76
N ALA A 409 -10.06 -0.81 6.20
CA ALA A 409 -10.22 -0.39 4.81
C ALA A 409 -9.94 -1.57 3.86
N ALA A 410 -10.35 -1.43 2.59
CA ALA A 410 -9.92 -2.36 1.56
C ALA A 410 -8.39 -2.35 1.49
N ALA A 411 -7.78 -3.53 1.63
CA ALA A 411 -6.34 -3.70 1.57
C ALA A 411 -6.03 -5.07 0.97
N GLY A 412 -5.16 -5.08 -0.04
CA GLY A 412 -4.80 -6.28 -0.79
C GLY A 412 -6.01 -7.06 -1.32
N ALA A 413 -6.16 -8.32 -0.92
CA ALA A 413 -7.22 -9.22 -1.37
C ALA A 413 -8.53 -9.12 -0.56
N LEU A 414 -8.54 -8.35 0.53
CA LEU A 414 -9.71 -8.17 1.39
C LEU A 414 -10.36 -6.82 1.06
N GLY A 415 -11.66 -6.85 0.78
CA GLY A 415 -12.47 -5.64 0.73
C GLY A 415 -12.59 -4.97 2.10
N PRO A 416 -13.33 -3.86 2.21
CA PRO A 416 -13.61 -3.24 3.50
C PRO A 416 -14.34 -4.23 4.40
N VAL A 417 -13.83 -4.45 5.61
CA VAL A 417 -14.37 -5.44 6.54
C VAL A 417 -14.39 -4.91 7.97
N THR A 418 -15.36 -5.36 8.75
CA THR A 418 -15.49 -5.01 10.16
C THR A 418 -15.33 -6.28 10.99
N MET A 419 -14.24 -6.37 11.76
CA MET A 419 -13.92 -7.53 12.60
C MET A 419 -12.94 -7.18 13.71
N THR A 420 -12.63 -8.11 14.61
CA THR A 420 -11.58 -7.92 15.62
C THR A 420 -10.19 -7.98 14.98
N LEU A 421 -9.19 -7.39 15.64
CA LEU A 421 -7.79 -7.48 15.20
C LEU A 421 -7.30 -8.93 15.19
N THR A 422 -7.66 -9.71 16.20
CA THR A 422 -7.34 -11.14 16.30
C THR A 422 -7.90 -11.93 15.11
N ARG A 423 -9.14 -11.65 14.69
CA ARG A 423 -9.75 -12.27 13.51
C ARG A 423 -9.07 -11.83 12.22
N TYR A 424 -8.78 -10.54 12.07
CA TYR A 424 -8.09 -10.04 10.87
C TYR A 424 -6.71 -10.68 10.70
N ALA A 425 -5.94 -10.82 11.79
CA ALA A 425 -4.64 -11.48 11.76
C ALA A 425 -4.75 -12.96 11.29
N ALA A 426 -5.76 -13.68 11.78
CA ALA A 426 -6.01 -15.07 11.36
C ALA A 426 -6.40 -15.18 9.88
N GLU A 427 -7.27 -14.29 9.39
CA GLU A 427 -7.66 -14.23 7.97
C GLU A 427 -6.49 -13.85 7.07
N PHE A 428 -5.67 -12.88 7.50
CA PHE A 428 -4.47 -12.46 6.78
C PHE A 428 -3.49 -13.63 6.63
N GLY A 429 -3.09 -14.27 7.74
CA GLY A 429 -2.20 -15.44 7.71
C GLY A 429 -2.78 -16.61 6.91
N GLY A 430 -4.06 -16.89 7.08
CA GLY A 430 -4.76 -17.94 6.32
C GLY A 430 -4.81 -17.64 4.82
N SER A 431 -4.98 -16.37 4.42
CA SER A 431 -5.02 -15.97 3.02
C SER A 431 -3.66 -16.13 2.33
N ILE A 432 -2.56 -15.83 3.03
CA ILE A 432 -1.20 -16.04 2.52
C ILE A 432 -0.97 -17.54 2.31
N GLY A 433 -1.35 -18.38 3.28
CA GLY A 433 -1.22 -19.83 3.17
C GLY A 433 -2.00 -20.40 1.99
N ARG A 434 -3.25 -19.97 1.78
CA ARG A 434 -4.06 -20.37 0.62
C ARG A 434 -3.42 -19.94 -0.70
N GLN A 435 -2.93 -18.71 -0.80
CA GLN A 435 -2.27 -18.21 -2.01
C GLN A 435 -0.99 -18.98 -2.34
N ALA A 436 -0.19 -19.33 -1.33
CA ALA A 436 1.01 -20.14 -1.49
C ALA A 436 0.66 -21.56 -1.99
N GLN A 437 -0.34 -22.21 -1.37
CA GLN A 437 -0.81 -23.54 -1.76
C GLN A 437 -1.36 -23.56 -3.20
N GLU A 438 -2.13 -22.52 -3.58
CA GLU A 438 -2.63 -22.36 -4.96
C GLU A 438 -1.48 -22.19 -5.95
N ALA A 439 -0.46 -21.39 -5.63
CA ALA A 439 0.70 -21.18 -6.48
C ALA A 439 1.50 -22.49 -6.68
N GLU A 440 1.73 -23.24 -5.60
CA GLU A 440 2.41 -24.54 -5.65
C GLU A 440 1.63 -25.55 -6.51
N THR A 441 0.31 -25.60 -6.34
CA THR A 441 -0.56 -26.50 -7.11
C THR A 441 -0.53 -26.15 -8.60
N ARG A 442 -0.55 -24.85 -8.95
CA ARG A 442 -0.43 -24.39 -10.33
C ARG A 442 0.93 -24.72 -10.94
N ALA A 443 2.02 -24.58 -10.17
CA ALA A 443 3.36 -24.94 -10.63
C ALA A 443 3.44 -26.45 -10.97
N LYS A 444 2.97 -27.32 -10.07
CA LYS A 444 2.94 -28.78 -10.31
C LYS A 444 2.10 -29.16 -11.53
N ALA A 445 0.95 -28.49 -11.73
CA ALA A 445 0.12 -28.72 -12.91
C ALA A 445 0.83 -28.28 -14.21
N ALA A 446 1.52 -27.13 -14.20
CA ALA A 446 2.29 -26.66 -15.35
C ALA A 446 3.47 -27.59 -15.69
N GLU A 447 4.18 -28.09 -14.67
CA GLU A 447 5.25 -29.09 -14.84
C GLU A 447 4.72 -30.39 -15.46
N ALA A 448 3.56 -30.89 -15.01
CA ALA A 448 2.95 -32.09 -15.56
C ALA A 448 2.56 -31.91 -17.05
N VAL A 449 1.98 -30.75 -17.40
CA VAL A 449 1.65 -30.42 -18.80
C VAL A 449 2.91 -30.30 -19.66
N ASN A 450 3.98 -29.70 -19.13
CA ASN A 450 5.27 -29.59 -19.82
C ASN A 450 5.88 -30.98 -20.08
N ALA A 451 5.88 -31.86 -19.07
CA ALA A 451 6.38 -33.22 -19.21
C ALA A 451 5.60 -34.02 -20.27
N GLU A 452 4.26 -33.93 -20.28
CA GLU A 452 3.41 -34.57 -21.29
C GLU A 452 3.67 -34.01 -22.69
N ALA A 453 3.78 -32.68 -22.84
CA ALA A 453 4.09 -32.06 -24.13
C ALA A 453 5.47 -32.50 -24.67
N ASN A 454 6.47 -32.59 -23.80
CA ASN A 454 7.80 -33.09 -24.15
C ASN A 454 7.77 -34.56 -24.56
N ALA A 455 7.03 -35.40 -23.85
CA ALA A 455 6.86 -36.82 -24.21
C ALA A 455 6.20 -36.97 -25.59
N ARG A 456 5.15 -36.19 -25.87
CA ARG A 456 4.49 -36.18 -27.20
C ARG A 456 5.41 -35.70 -28.30
N ARG A 457 6.19 -34.64 -28.04
CA ARG A 457 7.17 -34.13 -28.99
C ARG A 457 8.23 -35.19 -29.29
N GLN A 458 8.78 -35.83 -28.26
CA GLN A 458 9.74 -36.94 -28.42
C GLN A 458 9.14 -38.14 -29.14
N ALA A 459 7.84 -38.42 -29.01
CA ALA A 459 7.19 -39.50 -29.75
C ALA A 459 7.05 -39.21 -31.25
N VAL A 460 6.94 -37.93 -31.65
CA VAL A 460 6.81 -37.52 -33.06
C VAL A 460 8.16 -37.21 -33.70
N GLU A 461 9.05 -36.52 -32.98
CA GLU A 461 10.41 -36.19 -33.42
C GLU A 461 11.41 -37.33 -33.18
N GLY A 462 11.01 -38.31 -32.36
CA GLY A 462 11.79 -39.50 -32.07
C GLY A 462 11.97 -40.31 -33.34
N VAL A 463 13.23 -40.39 -33.79
CA VAL A 463 13.60 -41.24 -34.91
C VAL A 463 13.65 -42.67 -34.41
N ASN A 464 12.80 -43.54 -34.96
CA ASN A 464 12.92 -44.97 -34.71
C ASN A 464 14.17 -45.47 -35.45
N VAL A 465 15.24 -45.75 -34.70
CA VAL A 465 16.54 -46.16 -35.23
C VAL A 465 16.43 -47.39 -36.12
N ASP A 466 15.49 -48.29 -35.82
CA ASP A 466 15.22 -49.47 -36.65
C ASP A 466 14.58 -49.10 -37.98
N GLU A 467 13.66 -48.14 -37.99
CA GLU A 467 13.02 -47.63 -39.21
C GLU A 467 14.01 -46.82 -40.06
N GLU A 468 14.90 -46.05 -39.41
CA GLU A 468 16.01 -45.37 -40.08
C GLU A 468 17.01 -46.39 -40.65
N LEU A 469 17.31 -47.49 -39.95
CA LEU A 469 18.16 -48.58 -40.43
C LEU A 469 17.55 -49.31 -41.63
N VAL A 470 16.23 -49.55 -41.62
CA VAL A 470 15.51 -50.13 -42.76
C VAL A 470 15.52 -49.18 -43.95
N ARG A 471 15.30 -47.87 -43.73
CA ARG A 471 15.41 -46.86 -44.79
C ARG A 471 16.84 -46.76 -45.33
N LEU A 472 17.84 -46.83 -44.47
CA LEU A 472 19.25 -46.75 -44.82
C LEU A 472 19.71 -47.98 -45.60
N THR A 473 19.31 -49.18 -45.19
CA THR A 473 19.54 -50.41 -45.97
C THR A 473 18.79 -50.38 -47.31
N THR A 474 17.57 -49.85 -47.36
CA THR A 474 16.83 -49.64 -48.61
C THR A 474 17.55 -48.64 -49.53
N TYR A 475 18.04 -47.50 -49.00
CA TYR A 475 18.81 -46.53 -49.76
C TYR A 475 20.15 -47.09 -50.25
N GLN A 476 20.83 -47.91 -49.44
CA GLN A 476 22.05 -48.61 -49.86
C GLN A 476 21.78 -49.64 -50.95
N GLN A 477 20.68 -50.40 -50.86
CA GLN A 477 20.27 -51.34 -51.91
C GLN A 477 19.88 -50.60 -53.20
N ALA A 478 19.11 -49.51 -53.08
CA ALA A 478 18.74 -48.65 -54.21
C ALA A 478 19.98 -48.01 -54.86
N PHE A 479 20.93 -47.51 -54.08
CA PHE A 479 22.19 -46.96 -54.59
C PHE A 479 23.03 -48.03 -55.30
N ASN A 480 23.15 -49.23 -54.73
CA ASN A 480 23.83 -50.35 -55.37
C ASN A 480 23.13 -50.79 -56.67
N ALA A 481 21.79 -50.79 -56.69
CA ALA A 481 21.01 -51.09 -57.89
C ALA A 481 21.18 -50.01 -58.96
N SER A 482 21.14 -48.73 -58.59
CA SER A 482 21.42 -47.60 -59.49
C SER A 482 22.86 -47.65 -60.02
N ALA A 483 23.84 -48.00 -59.19
CA ALA A 483 25.24 -48.15 -59.62
C ALA A 483 25.41 -49.30 -60.63
N ARG A 484 24.73 -50.45 -60.43
CA ARG A 484 24.71 -51.55 -61.41
C ARG A 484 23.97 -51.17 -62.68
N MET A 485 22.88 -50.41 -62.61
CA MET A 485 22.20 -49.87 -63.79
C MET A 485 23.12 -48.93 -64.59
N ILE A 486 23.89 -48.08 -63.91
CA ILE A 486 24.88 -47.20 -64.55
C ILE A 486 26.01 -48.03 -65.18
N GLN A 487 26.48 -49.09 -64.53
CA GLN A 487 27.46 -50.02 -65.11
C GLN A 487 26.91 -50.73 -66.35
N ALA A 488 25.71 -51.29 -66.27
CA ALA A 488 25.06 -51.94 -67.40
C ALA A 488 24.81 -50.95 -68.56
N ALA A 489 24.39 -49.72 -68.26
CA ALA A 489 24.25 -48.67 -69.26
C ALA A 489 25.61 -48.31 -69.88
N ARG A 490 26.68 -48.23 -69.09
CA ARG A 490 28.05 -48.01 -69.58
C ARG A 490 28.53 -49.16 -70.47
N GLU A 491 28.30 -50.41 -70.09
CA GLU A 491 28.62 -51.58 -70.90
C GLU A 491 27.83 -51.60 -72.21
N LEU A 492 26.54 -51.24 -72.18
CA LEU A 492 25.73 -51.07 -73.40
C LEU A 492 26.27 -49.95 -74.29
N PHE A 493 26.68 -48.80 -73.71
CA PHE A 493 27.33 -47.72 -74.45
C PHE A 493 28.67 -48.15 -75.06
N ASP A 494 29.48 -48.93 -74.33
CA ASP A 494 30.76 -49.45 -74.82
C ASP A 494 30.56 -50.48 -75.95
N VAL A 495 29.54 -51.35 -75.86
CA VAL A 495 29.17 -52.27 -76.97
C VAL A 495 28.72 -51.48 -78.21
N LEU A 496 27.91 -50.44 -78.02
CA LEU A 496 27.40 -49.62 -79.11
C LEU A 496 28.53 -48.81 -79.79
N ASN A 497 29.50 -48.32 -79.02
CA ASN A 497 30.70 -47.66 -79.55
C ASN A 497 31.65 -48.62 -80.29
N ASN A 498 31.74 -49.89 -79.90
CA ASN A 498 32.55 -50.89 -80.59
C ASN A 498 31.87 -51.49 -81.84
N MET A 499 30.63 -51.09 -82.14
CA MET A 499 29.89 -51.48 -83.37
C MET A 499 30.04 -50.48 -84.53
N ILE A 500 30.71 -49.34 -84.31
CA ILE A 500 31.15 -48.39 -85.35
C ILE A 500 32.64 -48.62 -85.58
#